data_AF-A0A6J6Z543-F1
#
_entry.id   AF-A0A6J6Z543-F1
#
_cell.length_a   1.000
_cell.length_b   1.000
_cell.length_c   1.000
_cell.angle_alpha   90.00
_cell.angle_beta   90.00
_cell.angle_gamma   90.00
#
_symmetry.space_group_name_H-M   'P 1'
#
loop_
_entity.id
_entity.type
_entity.pdbx_description
1 polymer ?
#
loop_
_entity_poly.entity_id
_entity_poly.type
_entity_poly.pdbx_seq_one_letter_code
_entity_poly.pdbx_strand_id
1 'polypeptide(L)' 'MLGADDVACELVHGPVDANGSLLHATVERLGLVDVQEGTARFAGTFGPTAAGSYGVSIRVRAHHEALTNPVETGLITYR' A
#
# COMPACT_ATOMS: atom_id res chain seq x y z
N MET A 1 -19.08 4.31 -8.64
CA MET A 1 -18.27 5.54 -8.81
C MET A 1 -17.01 5.29 -8.01
N LEU A 2 -15.82 5.51 -8.56
CA LEU A 2 -14.57 5.13 -7.88
C LEU A 2 -14.27 6.06 -6.70
N GLY A 3 -13.91 5.50 -5.55
CA GLY A 3 -13.65 6.19 -4.28
C GLY A 3 -12.35 5.76 -3.60
N ALA A 4 -12.09 6.30 -2.41
CA ALA A 4 -10.86 6.03 -1.64
C ALA A 4 -10.80 4.58 -1.09
N ASP A 5 -11.95 3.93 -0.99
CA ASP A 5 -12.16 2.54 -0.60
C ASP A 5 -11.83 1.53 -1.71
N ASP A 6 -11.83 1.99 -2.98
CA ASP A 6 -11.42 1.20 -4.15
C ASP A 6 -9.89 1.05 -4.29
N VAL A 7 -9.13 1.58 -3.32
CA VAL A 7 -7.67 1.45 -3.27
C VAL A 7 -7.16 0.97 -1.91
N ALA A 8 -6.00 0.32 -1.95
CA ALA A 8 -5.19 -0.01 -0.78
C ALA A 8 -3.90 0.79 -0.84
N CYS A 9 -3.70 1.68 0.13
CA CYS A 9 -2.41 2.32 0.36
C CYS A 9 -1.61 1.44 1.33
N GLU A 10 -0.42 1.02 0.92
CA GLU A 10 0.41 0.06 1.63
C GLU A 10 1.80 0.63 1.88
N LEU A 11 2.27 0.47 3.11
CA LEU A 11 3.65 0.69 3.51
C LEU A 11 4.42 -0.62 3.38
N VAL A 12 5.51 -0.59 2.62
CA VAL A 12 6.42 -1.72 2.43
C VAL A 12 7.75 -1.37 3.05
N HIS A 13 8.20 -2.15 4.03
CA HIS A 13 9.41 -1.84 4.77
C HIS A 13 10.15 -3.10 5.25
N GLY A 14 11.44 -2.94 5.57
CA GLY A 14 12.27 -4.03 6.06
C GLY A 14 13.78 -3.77 5.99
N PRO A 15 14.60 -4.67 6.54
CA PRO A 15 16.05 -4.60 6.39
C PRO A 15 16.47 -4.66 4.91
N VAL A 16 17.53 -3.94 4.55
CA VAL A 16 18.07 -3.95 3.17
C VAL A 16 19.49 -4.50 3.10
N ASP A 17 19.84 -5.03 1.94
CA ASP A 17 21.22 -5.41 1.60
C ASP A 17 22.08 -4.18 1.24
N ALA A 18 23.35 -4.42 0.90
CA ALA A 18 24.28 -3.37 0.50
C ALA A 18 23.88 -2.63 -0.79
N ASN A 19 22.99 -3.19 -1.58
CA ASN A 19 22.46 -2.59 -2.81
C ASN A 19 21.13 -1.85 -2.57
N GLY A 20 20.63 -1.82 -1.33
CA GLY A 20 19.36 -1.21 -0.98
C GLY A 20 18.13 -2.07 -1.28
N SER A 21 18.30 -3.35 -1.62
CA SER A 21 17.19 -4.29 -1.85
C SER A 21 16.66 -4.84 -0.53
N LEU A 22 15.34 -4.94 -0.38
CA LEU A 22 14.72 -5.52 0.82
C LEU A 22 15.09 -7.00 0.93
N LEU A 23 15.66 -7.39 2.07
CA LEU A 23 15.94 -8.79 2.40
C LEU A 23 14.63 -9.55 2.72
N HIS A 24 13.78 -8.91 3.52
CA HIS A 24 12.43 -9.36 3.84
C HIS A 24 11.51 -8.14 3.90
N ALA A 25 10.38 -8.19 3.21
CA ALA A 25 9.41 -7.10 3.18
C ALA A 25 8.24 -7.40 4.13
N THR A 26 7.94 -6.47 5.02
CA THR A 26 6.68 -6.38 5.73
C THR A 26 5.78 -5.40 4.97
N VAL A 27 4.51 -5.76 4.82
CA VAL A 27 3.50 -4.93 4.14
C VAL A 27 2.41 -4.60 5.13
N GLU A 28 2.25 -3.32 5.44
CA GLU A 28 1.21 -2.81 6.34
C GLU A 28 0.22 -1.94 5.56
N ARG A 29 -1.08 -2.13 5.79
CA ARG A 29 -2.11 -1.29 5.17
C ARG A 29 -2.26 0.01 5.95
N LEU A 30 -2.16 1.14 5.26
CA LEU A 30 -2.44 2.44 5.85
C LEU A 30 -3.95 2.66 5.97
N GLY A 31 -4.37 3.29 7.06
CA GLY A 31 -5.77 3.66 7.29
C GLY A 31 -6.14 4.94 6.55
N LEU A 32 -7.33 4.98 5.97
CA LEU A 32 -7.92 6.22 5.44
C LEU A 32 -8.27 7.14 6.63
N VAL A 33 -7.76 8.38 6.62
CA VAL A 33 -7.95 9.33 7.73
C VAL A 33 -8.67 10.61 7.33
N ASP A 34 -8.68 10.96 6.05
CA ASP A 34 -9.42 12.12 5.54
C ASP A 34 -9.80 11.91 4.06
N VAL A 35 -10.94 12.47 3.67
CA VAL A 35 -11.40 12.52 2.27
C VAL A 35 -11.90 13.93 2.00
N GLN A 36 -11.26 14.59 1.04
CA GLN A 36 -11.64 15.90 0.51
C GLN A 36 -11.97 15.75 -0.97
N GLU A 37 -12.61 16.76 -1.55
CA GLU A 37 -13.00 16.72 -2.96
C GLU A 37 -11.76 16.48 -3.85
N GLY A 38 -11.72 15.30 -4.48
CA GLY A 38 -10.60 14.86 -5.33
C GLY A 38 -9.35 14.36 -4.62
N THR A 39 -9.31 14.28 -3.28
CA THR A 39 -8.10 13.85 -2.53
C THR A 39 -8.44 12.97 -1.33
N ALA A 40 -7.64 11.94 -1.07
CA ALA A 40 -7.75 11.11 0.12
C ALA A 40 -6.40 11.03 0.85
N ARG A 41 -6.43 11.09 2.19
CA ARG A 41 -5.24 10.97 3.02
C ARG A 41 -5.23 9.63 3.73
N PHE A 42 -4.12 8.90 3.61
CA PHE A 42 -3.87 7.66 4.32
C PHE A 42 -2.74 7.84 5.32
N ALA A 43 -2.84 7.20 6.48
CA ALA A 43 -1.83 7.28 7.53
C ALA A 43 -1.67 5.96 8.28
N GLY A 44 -0.49 5.78 8.84
CA GLY A 44 -0.08 4.64 9.66
C GLY A 44 1.33 4.88 10.18
N THR A 45 1.79 3.98 11.04
CA THR A 45 3.09 4.07 11.70
C THR A 45 3.75 2.70 11.64
N PHE A 46 5.07 2.67 11.46
CA PHE A 46 5.85 1.44 11.58
C PHE A 46 7.07 1.66 12.47
N GLY A 47 7.57 0.58 13.04
CA GLY A 47 8.82 0.55 13.79
C GLY A 47 9.83 -0.34 13.08
N PRO A 48 11.07 0.14 12.82
CA PRO A 48 12.15 -0.73 12.38
C PRO A 48 12.39 -1.86 13.40
N THR A 49 12.38 -3.10 12.93
CA THR A 49 12.50 -4.30 13.78
C THR A 49 13.92 -4.84 13.90
N ALA A 50 14.87 -4.27 13.16
CA ALA A 50 16.27 -4.68 13.14
C ALA A 50 17.20 -3.46 13.08
N ALA A 51 18.42 -3.62 13.60
CA ALA A 51 19.48 -2.63 13.47
C ALA A 51 20.10 -2.65 12.07
N GLY A 52 20.67 -1.52 11.65
CA GLY A 52 21.32 -1.35 10.35
C GLY A 52 20.43 -0.63 9.32
N SER A 53 20.77 -0.76 8.04
CA SER A 53 20.05 -0.12 6.95
C SER A 53 18.63 -0.68 6.82
N TYR A 54 17.66 0.21 6.72
CA TYR A 54 16.24 -0.13 6.68
C TYR A 54 15.55 0.62 5.53
N GLY A 55 14.88 -0.13 4.67
CA GLY A 55 14.17 0.38 3.51
C GLY A 55 12.71 0.66 3.85
N VAL A 56 12.16 1.70 3.22
CA VAL A 56 10.75 2.07 3.33
C VAL A 56 10.24 2.58 1.99
N SER A 57 9.05 2.16 1.60
CA SER A 57 8.35 2.61 0.41
C SER A 57 6.84 2.62 0.64
N ILE A 58 6.13 3.45 -0.11
CA ILE A 58 4.66 3.48 -0.16
C ILE A 58 4.23 3.04 -1.56
N ARG A 59 3.19 2.22 -1.63
CA ARG A 59 2.50 1.92 -2.89
C ARG A 59 0.99 2.05 -2.73
N VAL A 60 0.33 2.35 -3.85
CA VAL A 60 -1.13 2.35 -3.96
C VAL A 60 -1.52 1.26 -4.96
N ARG A 61 -2.48 0.43 -4.59
CA ARG A 61 -3.02 -0.62 -5.47
C ARG A 61 -4.54 -0.54 -5.53
N ALA A 62 -5.10 -1.02 -6.64
CA ALA A 62 -6.54 -1.23 -6.71
C ALA A 62 -6.96 -2.25 -5.64
N HIS A 63 -8.14 -2.03 -5.06
CA HIS A 63 -8.68 -2.85 -4.00
C HIS A 63 -10.19 -2.98 -4.19
N HIS A 64 -10.63 -4.19 -4.52
CA HIS A 64 -12.04 -4.50 -4.64
C HIS A 64 -12.21 -6.01 -4.45
N GLU A 65 -13.26 -6.46 -3.78
CA GLU A 65 -13.49 -7.89 -3.48
C GLU A 65 -13.53 -8.78 -4.73
N ALA A 66 -14.04 -8.23 -5.83
CA ALA A 66 -14.10 -8.89 -7.13
C ALA A 66 -12.81 -8.80 -7.97
N LEU A 67 -11.72 -8.19 -7.47
CA LEU A 67 -10.41 -8.24 -8.14
C LEU A 67 -9.70 -9.55 -7.79
N THR A 68 -9.62 -10.46 -8.74
CA THR A 68 -8.86 -11.72 -8.61
C THR A 68 -7.34 -11.48 -8.53
N ASN A 69 -6.85 -10.36 -9.08
CA ASN A 69 -5.43 -9.98 -9.07
C ASN A 69 -5.29 -8.45 -8.94
N PRO A 70 -4.56 -7.92 -7.94
CA PRO A 70 -4.40 -6.48 -7.72
C PRO A 70 -3.51 -5.77 -8.76
N VAL A 71 -2.92 -6.51 -9.69
CA VAL A 71 -2.06 -6.00 -10.78
C VAL A 71 -2.76 -6.08 -12.15
N GLU A 72 -3.83 -6.87 -12.26
CA GLU A 72 -4.63 -6.90 -13.49
C GLU A 72 -5.63 -5.75 -13.49
N THR A 73 -5.53 -4.89 -14.51
CA THR A 73 -6.50 -3.83 -14.77
C THR A 73 -7.76 -4.42 -15.41
N GLY A 74 -8.62 -5.06 -14.60
CA GLY A 74 -9.94 -5.51 -15.02
C GLY A 74 -11.00 -4.43 -14.74
N LEU A 75 -11.78 -4.02 -15.75
CA LEU A 75 -12.98 -3.21 -15.51
C LEU A 75 -14.06 -4.10 -14.92
N ILE A 76 -14.30 -4.00 -13.61
CA ILE A 76 -15.41 -4.69 -12.95
C ILE A 76 -16.68 -3.88 -13.24
N THR A 77 -17.57 -4.45 -14.03
CA THR A 77 -18.91 -3.87 -14.26
C THR A 77 -19.93 -4.69 -13.47
N TYR A 78 -20.62 -4.04 -12.53
CA TYR A 78 -21.83 -4.60 -11.93
C TYR A 78 -23.01 -4.27 -12.85
N ARG A 79 -23.83 -5.28 -13.15
CA ARG A 79 -25.12 -5.13 -13.84
C ARG A 79 -26.26 -5.10 -12.83
#